data_AF-A0A5M9TQC8-F1
#
_entry.id   AF-A0A5M9TQC8-F1
#
_cell.length_a   1.000
_cell.length_b   1.000
_cell.length_c   1.000
_cell.angle_alpha   90.00
_cell.angle_beta   90.00
_cell.angle_gamma   90.00
#
_symmetry.space_group_name_H-M   'P 1'
#
loop_
_entity.id
_entity.type
_entity.pdbx_description
1 polymer ?
#
loop_
_entity_poly.entity_id
_entity_poly.type
_entity_poly.pdbx_seq_one_letter_code
_entity_poly.pdbx_strand_id
1 'polypeptide(L)'
;MDQAQKGQSKQAIGCSRGGLSTKIHAVVDALRNPLRFDLTGGEAHDSVQGFNILKSMKLTRKQVLADRAYDTNAIRAFLKE
;
A
#
# COMPACT_ATOMS: atom_id res chain seq x y z
N MET A 1 29.81 -2.11 -7.75
CA MET A 1 29.28 -1.19 -6.72
C MET A 1 28.31 -1.99 -5.86
N ASP A 2 28.79 -2.55 -4.77
CA ASP A 2 27.93 -3.16 -3.76
C ASP A 2 27.20 -2.06 -3.02
N GLN A 3 25.89 -1.92 -3.25
CA GLN A 3 25.06 -1.06 -2.41
C GLN A 3 24.84 -1.75 -1.07
N ALA A 4 25.22 -1.07 0.00
CA ALA A 4 25.03 -1.52 1.38
C ALA A 4 23.53 -1.60 1.71
N GLN A 5 22.92 -2.75 1.46
CA GLN A 5 21.48 -3.01 1.63
C GLN A 5 21.02 -3.15 3.10
N LYS A 6 21.87 -2.76 4.05
CA LYS A 6 21.64 -2.98 5.49
C LYS A 6 21.22 -1.68 6.18
N GLY A 7 20.02 -1.20 5.86
CA GLY A 7 19.40 -0.05 6.55
C GLY A 7 18.13 0.48 5.87
N GLN A 8 18.19 0.70 4.56
CA GLN A 8 17.10 1.29 3.77
C GLN A 8 15.81 0.46 3.79
N SER A 9 15.90 -0.87 3.76
CA SER A 9 14.72 -1.75 3.80
C SER A 9 13.92 -1.62 5.10
N LYS A 10 14.58 -1.35 6.25
CA LYS A 10 13.89 -1.10 7.53
C LYS A 10 13.21 0.27 7.58
N GLN A 11 13.66 1.22 6.76
CA GLN A 11 13.20 2.61 6.76
C GLN A 11 12.13 2.89 5.71
N ALA A 12 11.79 1.89 4.87
CA ALA A 12 10.87 2.03 3.74
C ALA A 12 11.28 3.15 2.76
N ILE A 13 12.58 3.41 2.63
CA ILE A 13 13.11 4.35 1.63
C ILE A 13 13.47 3.56 0.39
N GLY A 14 13.01 4.04 -0.76
CA GLY A 14 13.30 3.39 -2.04
C GLY A 14 13.54 4.37 -3.18
N CYS A 15 14.14 3.88 -4.26
CA CYS A 15 14.61 4.65 -5.41
C CYS A 15 13.54 4.69 -6.51
N SER A 16 12.83 5.80 -6.64
CA SER A 16 11.92 6.05 -7.77
C SER A 16 12.61 6.89 -8.86
N ARG A 17 11.91 7.13 -9.99
CA ARG A 17 12.41 8.03 -11.06
C ARG A 17 12.63 9.47 -10.56
N GLY A 18 11.97 9.88 -9.48
CA GLY A 18 12.11 11.19 -8.85
C GLY A 18 13.18 11.24 -7.76
N GLY A 19 13.94 10.17 -7.54
CA GLY A 19 14.91 10.03 -6.45
C GLY A 19 14.40 9.21 -5.27
N LEU A 20 15.02 9.39 -4.10
CA LEU A 20 14.68 8.65 -2.89
C LEU A 20 13.33 9.10 -2.34
N SER A 21 12.41 8.16 -2.14
CA SER A 21 11.05 8.44 -1.69
C SER A 21 10.45 7.27 -0.92
N THR A 22 9.38 7.56 -0.18
CA THR A 22 8.60 6.61 0.61
C THR A 22 7.11 6.83 0.32
N LYS A 23 6.35 5.74 0.24
CA LYS A 23 4.90 5.76 0.13
C LYS A 23 4.26 5.42 1.48
N ILE A 24 3.15 6.09 1.76
CA ILE A 24 2.26 5.77 2.88
C ILE A 24 0.97 5.23 2.28
N HIS A 25 0.69 3.96 2.50
CA HIS A 25 -0.58 3.35 2.14
C HIS A 25 -1.45 3.31 3.40
N ALA A 26 -2.61 3.95 3.38
CA ALA A 26 -3.49 4.04 4.55
C ALA A 26 -4.90 3.56 4.21
N VAL A 27 -5.49 2.81 5.14
CA VAL A 27 -6.92 2.48 5.15
C VAL A 27 -7.56 3.21 6.30
N VAL A 28 -8.67 3.89 6.01
CA VAL A 28 -9.42 4.70 6.96
C VAL A 28 -10.88 4.26 6.98
N ASP A 29 -11.57 4.51 8.10
CA ASP A 29 -13.02 4.37 8.14
C ASP A 29 -13.74 5.58 7.49
N ALA A 30 -15.07 5.54 7.45
CA ALA A 30 -15.89 6.60 6.88
C ALA A 30 -15.76 7.96 7.62
N LEU A 31 -15.28 7.96 8.86
CA LEU A 31 -15.03 9.16 9.66
C LEU A 31 -13.59 9.66 9.52
N ARG A 32 -12.78 9.02 8.67
CA ARG A 32 -11.35 9.30 8.43
C ARG A 32 -10.44 8.88 9.58
N ASN A 33 -10.87 7.96 10.45
CA ASN A 33 -9.97 7.38 11.45
C ASN A 33 -9.05 6.35 10.78
N PRO A 34 -7.71 6.44 10.94
CA PRO A 34 -6.80 5.44 10.43
C PRO A 34 -7.03 4.06 11.06
N LEU A 35 -7.30 3.06 10.23
CA LEU A 35 -7.45 1.67 10.65
C LEU A 35 -6.14 0.89 10.51
N ARG A 36 -5.40 1.16 9.44
CA ARG A 36 -4.11 0.52 9.14
C ARG A 36 -3.30 1.41 8.21
N PHE A 37 -1.98 1.38 8.35
CA PHE A 37 -1.08 1.94 7.35
C PHE A 37 0.16 1.07 7.20
N ASP A 38 0.69 1.01 5.98
CA ASP A 38 1.96 0.35 5.67
C ASP A 38 2.87 1.34 4.91
N LEU A 39 4.17 1.29 5.22
CA LEU A 39 5.20 2.10 4.56
C LEU A 39 5.96 1.27 3.56
N THR A 40 6.21 1.81 2.37
CA THR A 40 7.01 1.15 1.34
C THR A 40 7.94 2.13 0.64
N GLY A 41 8.97 1.60 -0.03
CA GLY A 41 9.81 2.41 -0.92
C GLY A 41 9.00 3.03 -2.05
N GLY A 42 9.43 4.19 -2.54
CA GLY A 42 8.71 4.94 -3.58
C GLY A 42 8.47 4.20 -4.90
N GLU A 43 9.29 3.20 -5.21
CA GLU A 43 9.15 2.30 -6.36
C GLU A 43 8.05 1.25 -6.20
N ALA A 44 7.50 1.05 -4.99
CA ALA A 44 6.51 0.02 -4.75
C ALA A 44 5.20 0.28 -5.51
N HIS A 45 4.58 -0.79 -6.02
CA HIS A 45 3.31 -0.71 -6.73
C HIS A 45 2.12 -0.58 -5.76
N ASP A 46 1.32 0.46 -5.94
CA ASP A 46 0.19 0.77 -5.05
C ASP A 46 -0.83 -0.37 -5.00
N SER A 47 -1.22 -0.93 -6.14
CA SER A 47 -2.18 -2.03 -6.21
C SER A 47 -1.75 -3.29 -5.45
N VAL A 48 -0.48 -3.64 -5.50
CA VAL A 48 0.05 -4.81 -4.78
C VAL A 48 -0.05 -4.59 -3.28
N GLN A 49 0.33 -3.40 -2.81
CA GLN A 49 0.30 -3.08 -1.38
C GLN A 49 -1.12 -2.87 -0.86
N GLY A 50 -1.98 -2.23 -1.64
CA GLY A 50 -3.41 -2.10 -1.31
C GLY A 50 -4.09 -3.45 -1.20
N PHE A 51 -3.82 -4.39 -2.11
CA PHE A 51 -4.35 -5.75 -2.02
C PHE A 51 -3.87 -6.47 -0.74
N ASN A 52 -2.58 -6.38 -0.42
CA ASN A 52 -2.01 -6.98 0.78
C ASN A 52 -2.64 -6.40 2.06
N ILE A 53 -2.83 -5.08 2.12
CA ILE A 53 -3.48 -4.43 3.25
C ILE A 53 -4.91 -4.93 3.41
N LEU A 54 -5.70 -4.90 2.33
CA LEU A 54 -7.10 -5.35 2.37
C LEU A 54 -7.21 -6.82 2.80
N LYS A 55 -6.33 -7.69 2.30
CA LYS A 55 -6.27 -9.11 2.66
C LYS A 55 -5.92 -9.36 4.13
N SER A 56 -5.11 -8.48 4.73
CA SER A 56 -4.72 -8.58 6.15
C SER A 56 -5.83 -8.18 7.13
N MET A 57 -6.87 -7.48 6.65
CA MET A 57 -7.92 -6.91 7.48
C MET A 57 -9.16 -7.82 7.53
N LYS A 58 -9.80 -7.89 8.70
CA LYS A 58 -11.12 -8.51 8.84
C LYS A 58 -12.21 -7.52 8.42
N LEU A 59 -12.46 -7.42 7.12
CA LEU A 59 -13.45 -6.50 6.57
C LEU A 59 -14.88 -7.02 6.80
N THR A 60 -15.69 -6.24 7.53
CA THR A 60 -17.13 -6.54 7.74
C THR A 60 -18.02 -5.94 6.64
N ARG A 61 -17.52 -4.93 5.93
CA ARG A 61 -18.12 -4.34 4.72
C ARG A 61 -17.03 -4.16 3.67
N LYS A 62 -17.34 -4.50 2.42
CA LYS A 62 -16.38 -4.50 1.29
C LYS A 62 -16.58 -3.34 0.31
N GLN A 63 -17.28 -2.29 0.73
CA GLN A 63 -17.37 -1.03 -0.03
C GLN A 63 -16.16 -0.17 0.31
N VAL A 64 -15.29 0.04 -0.67
CA VAL A 64 -14.02 0.76 -0.52
C VAL A 64 -13.95 1.88 -1.55
N LEU A 65 -13.54 3.07 -1.10
CA LEU A 65 -13.12 4.16 -1.98
C LEU A 65 -11.59 4.17 -2.01
N ALA A 66 -11.02 4.19 -3.20
CA ALA A 66 -9.57 4.17 -3.38
C ALA A 66 -9.16 4.97 -4.62
N ASP A 67 -7.89 5.36 -4.65
CA ASP A 67 -7.28 5.96 -5.84
C ASP A 67 -7.28 4.97 -7.03
N ARG A 68 -7.22 5.51 -8.26
CA ARG A 68 -7.17 4.71 -9.49
C ARG A 68 -6.01 3.72 -9.52
N ALA A 69 -4.88 4.02 -8.89
CA ALA A 69 -3.73 3.11 -8.82
C ALA A 69 -4.05 1.78 -8.09
N TYR A 70 -5.15 1.72 -7.31
CA TYR A 70 -5.65 0.51 -6.66
C TYR A 70 -6.74 -0.21 -7.46
N ASP A 71 -7.20 0.33 -8.59
CA ASP A 71 -8.25 -0.27 -9.41
C ASP A 71 -7.70 -1.44 -10.24
N THR A 72 -7.68 -2.63 -9.63
CA THR A 72 -7.24 -3.87 -10.27
C THR A 72 -8.29 -4.97 -10.15
N ASN A 73 -8.30 -5.88 -11.12
CA ASN A 73 -9.22 -7.03 -11.09
C ASN A 73 -9.06 -7.89 -9.83
N ALA A 74 -7.84 -8.02 -9.31
CA ALA A 74 -7.57 -8.76 -8.07
C ALA A 74 -8.25 -8.13 -6.85
N ILE A 75 -8.12 -6.80 -6.69
CA ILE A 75 -8.79 -6.07 -5.59
C ILE A 75 -10.32 -6.13 -5.78
N ARG A 76 -10.81 -5.92 -7.00
CA ARG A 76 -12.26 -5.97 -7.28
C ARG A 76 -12.86 -7.35 -7.04
N ALA A 77 -12.14 -8.43 -7.36
CA ALA A 77 -12.59 -9.80 -7.08
C ALA A 77 -12.65 -10.04 -5.57
N PHE A 78 -11.59 -9.70 -4.83
CA PHE A 78 -11.52 -9.86 -3.38
C PHE A 78 -12.65 -9.10 -2.63
N LEU A 79 -13.04 -7.93 -3.13
CA LEU A 79 -14.12 -7.12 -2.55
C LEU A 79 -15.54 -7.61 -2.92
N LYS A 80 -15.68 -8.50 -3.90
CA LYS A 80 -16.98 -9.09 -4.31
C LYS A 80 -17.32 -10.39 -3.62
N GLU A 81 -16.31 -11.17 -3.24
CA GLU A 81 -16.44 -12.34 -2.35
C GLU A 81 -16.99 -11.93 -0.97
#